data_AF-A0A973CU30-F1
#
_entry.id   AF-A0A973CU30-F1
#
_cell.length_a   1.000
_cell.length_b   1.000
_cell.length_c   1.000
_cell.angle_alpha   90.00
_cell.angle_beta   90.00
_cell.angle_gamma   90.00
#
_symmetry.space_group_name_H-M   'P 1'
#
loop_
_entity.id
_entity.type
_entity.pdbx_description
1 polymer ?
#
loop_
_entity_poly.entity_id
_entity_poly.type
_entity_poly.pdbx_seq_one_letter_code
_entity_poly.pdbx_strand_id
1 'polypeptide(L)' 'MDVKIKINLEFSVSGSALEDALADYDELTVEGLIQEVLDKAVACDEISVKVQDGPNTLEAYDEQLSTGS' A
#
# COMPACT_ATOMS: atom_id res chain seq x y z
N MET A 1 15.93 -21.48 -7.26
CA MET A 1 15.63 -22.04 -5.92
C MET A 1 14.93 -20.90 -5.22
N ASP A 2 13.62 -20.96 -5.13
CA ASP A 2 12.81 -19.79 -4.78
C ASP A 2 12.49 -19.81 -3.29
N VAL A 3 12.81 -18.72 -2.62
CA VAL A 3 12.59 -18.57 -1.17
C VAL A 3 11.38 -17.68 -0.97
N LYS A 4 10.33 -18.21 -0.34
CA LYS A 4 9.13 -17.45 0.00
C LYS A 4 9.32 -16.76 1.34
N ILE A 5 9.37 -15.44 1.34
CA ILE A 5 9.45 -14.60 2.54
C ILE A 5 8.05 -14.01 2.79
N LYS A 6 7.53 -14.18 4.00
CA LYS A 6 6.26 -13.56 4.44
C LYS A 6 6.57 -12.53 5.51
N ILE A 7 6.05 -11.32 5.32
CA ILE A 7 6.27 -10.19 6.21
C ILE A 7 4.90 -9.62 6.60
N ASN A 8 4.72 -9.29 7.87
CA ASN A 8 3.67 -8.38 8.31
C ASN A 8 4.33 -7.04 8.56
N LEU A 9 3.86 -5.99 7.89
CA LEU A 9 4.41 -4.64 7.93
C LEU A 9 3.33 -3.69 8.46
N GLU A 10 3.72 -2.79 9.35
CA GLU A 10 2.89 -1.68 9.81
C GLU A 10 3.68 -0.38 9.56
N PHE A 11 3.03 0.62 8.97
CA PHE A 11 3.61 1.93 8.71
C PHE A 11 2.52 3.00 8.82
N SER A 12 2.94 4.25 9.00
CA SER A 12 2.04 5.40 8.99
C SER A 12 2.45 6.36 7.88
N VAL A 13 1.45 6.91 7.20
CA VAL A 13 1.63 7.88 6.11
C VAL A 13 0.57 8.98 6.25
N SER A 14 0.92 10.22 5.92
CA SER A 14 -0.07 11.30 5.87
C SER A 14 -0.93 11.17 4.61
N GLY A 15 -2.17 11.67 4.64
CA GLY A 15 -3.08 11.60 3.48
C GLY A 15 -2.47 12.21 2.22
N SER A 16 -1.83 13.37 2.33
CA SER A 16 -1.14 14.01 1.20
C SER A 16 -0.01 13.15 0.62
N ALA A 17 0.77 12.48 1.48
CA ALA A 17 1.86 11.64 1.03
C ALA A 17 1.35 10.32 0.42
N LEU A 18 0.19 9.83 0.88
CA LEU A 18 -0.47 8.68 0.28
C LEU A 18 -1.02 9.02 -1.11
N GLU A 19 -1.66 10.18 -1.27
CA GLU A 19 -2.16 10.67 -2.56
C GLU A 19 -1.02 10.86 -3.56
N ASP A 20 0.06 11.55 -3.16
CA ASP A 20 1.24 11.75 -3.99
C ASP A 20 1.85 10.39 -4.42
N ALA A 21 1.99 9.45 -3.48
CA ALA A 21 2.57 8.13 -3.78
C ALA A 21 1.69 7.30 -4.72
N LEU A 22 0.36 7.32 -4.55
CA LEU A 22 -0.56 6.62 -5.44
C LEU A 22 -0.47 7.18 -6.87
N ALA A 23 -0.39 8.50 -7.01
CA ALA A 23 -0.22 9.14 -8.32
C ALA A 23 1.13 8.82 -8.97
N ASP A 24 2.23 8.85 -8.20
CA ASP A 24 3.59 8.59 -8.70
C ASP A 24 3.76 7.15 -9.23
N TYR A 25 3.05 6.19 -8.63
CA TYR A 25 3.11 4.79 -9.00
C TYR A 25 1.97 4.37 -9.96
N ASP A 26 1.09 5.30 -10.36
CA ASP A 26 -0.11 5.04 -11.18
C ASP A 26 -1.03 3.97 -10.57
N GLU A 27 -1.23 4.07 -9.25
CA GLU A 27 -2.00 3.11 -8.45
C GLU A 27 -3.20 3.76 -7.77
N LEU A 28 -4.23 2.94 -7.50
CA LEU A 28 -5.45 3.38 -6.80
C LEU A 28 -5.61 2.73 -5.43
N THR A 29 -4.76 1.75 -5.11
CA THR A 29 -4.83 1.00 -3.86
C THR A 29 -3.47 0.93 -3.16
N VAL A 30 -3.47 0.89 -1.82
CA VAL A 30 -2.24 0.69 -1.04
C VAL A 30 -1.63 -0.68 -1.35
N GLU A 31 -2.45 -1.70 -1.59
CA GLU A 31 -1.97 -3.03 -2.01
C GLU A 31 -1.19 -2.96 -3.33
N GLY A 32 -1.74 -2.30 -4.34
CA GLY A 32 -1.09 -2.10 -5.64
C GLY A 32 0.19 -1.26 -5.52
N LEU A 33 0.14 -0.16 -4.77
CA LEU A 33 1.31 0.68 -4.48
C LEU A 33 2.47 -0.13 -3.89
N ILE A 34 2.20 -0.93 -2.85
CA ILE A 34 3.24 -1.72 -2.20
C ILE A 34 3.72 -2.85 -3.12
N GLN A 35 2.85 -3.44 -3.94
CA GLN A 35 3.25 -4.43 -4.93
C GLN A 35 4.24 -3.83 -5.94
N GLU A 36 3.92 -2.66 -6.50
CA GLU A 36 4.78 -1.94 -7.45
C GLU A 36 6.11 -1.51 -6.83
N VAL A 37 6.09 -1.03 -5.58
CA VAL A 37 7.31 -0.67 -4.85
C VAL A 37 8.21 -1.90 -4.67
N LEU A 38 7.65 -3.03 -4.26
CA LEU A 38 8.41 -4.25 -4.03
C LEU A 38 8.92 -4.88 -5.33
N ASP A 39 8.12 -4.85 -6.40
CA ASP A 39 8.53 -5.30 -7.73
C ASP A 39 9.73 -4.50 -8.23
N LYS A 40 9.62 -3.16 -8.21
CA LYS A 40 10.70 -2.26 -8.66
C LYS A 40 11.95 -2.31 -7.79
N ALA A 41 11.81 -2.47 -6.46
CA ALA A 41 12.94 -2.40 -5.53
C ALA A 41 13.67 -3.73 -5.33
N VAL A 42 12.95 -4.86 -5.37
CA VAL A 42 13.49 -6.18 -4.98
C VAL A 42 13.45 -7.19 -6.14
N ALA A 43 12.83 -6.84 -7.27
CA ALA A 43 12.66 -7.72 -8.44
C ALA A 43 12.06 -9.08 -8.04
N CYS A 44 11.01 -9.03 -7.21
CA CYS A 44 10.33 -10.22 -6.75
C CYS A 44 9.29 -10.67 -7.78
N ASP A 45 9.49 -11.85 -8.36
CA ASP A 45 8.44 -12.52 -9.13
C ASP A 45 7.30 -12.98 -8.18
N GLU A 46 6.04 -12.75 -8.57
CA GLU A 46 4.81 -13.19 -7.87
C GLU A 46 4.61 -12.63 -6.45
N ILE A 47 4.68 -11.30 -6.29
CA ILE A 47 4.25 -10.62 -5.05
C ILE A 47 2.73 -10.68 -4.89
N SER A 48 2.28 -10.96 -3.66
CA SER A 48 0.89 -10.76 -3.25
C SER A 48 0.87 -9.90 -1.99
N VAL A 49 0.30 -8.70 -2.11
CA VAL A 49 0.11 -7.79 -0.99
C VAL A 49 -1.34 -7.88 -0.54
N LYS A 50 -1.56 -7.83 0.79
CA LYS A 50 -2.88 -7.72 1.36
C LYS A 50 -2.89 -6.73 2.52
N VAL A 51 -3.75 -5.72 2.47
CA VAL A 51 -4.01 -4.82 3.61
C VAL A 51 -4.81 -5.59 4.66
N GLN A 52 -4.28 -5.70 5.88
CA GLN A 52 -4.95 -6.38 6.98
C GLN A 52 -5.79 -5.44 7.83
N ASP A 53 -5.34 -4.19 8.02
CA ASP A 53 -5.99 -3.15 8.80
C ASP A 53 -5.65 -1.77 8.20
N GLY A 54 -6.54 -0.78 8.36
CA GLY A 54 -6.42 0.55 7.76
C GLY A 54 -7.00 0.70 6.35
N PRO A 55 -6.88 1.91 5.75
CA PRO A 55 -7.52 2.23 4.48
C PRO A 55 -6.70 1.70 3.30
N ASN A 56 -7.37 1.06 2.35
CA ASN A 56 -6.73 0.60 1.11
C ASN A 56 -6.85 1.62 -0.03
N THR A 57 -7.71 2.63 0.07
CA THR A 57 -7.89 3.69 -0.95
C THR A 57 -7.97 5.06 -0.30
N LEU A 58 -7.88 6.13 -1.10
CA LEU A 58 -8.03 7.50 -0.62
C LEU A 58 -9.44 7.76 -0.08
N GLU A 59 -10.47 7.18 -0.70
CA GLU A 59 -11.85 7.31 -0.22
C GLU A 59 -12.03 6.67 1.15
N ALA A 60 -11.47 5.48 1.36
CA ALA A 60 -11.50 4.80 2.66
C ALA A 60 -10.73 5.61 3.73
N TYR A 61 -9.62 6.26 3.33
CA TYR A 61 -8.86 7.15 4.20
C TYR A 61 -9.70 8.36 4.62
N ASP A 62 -10.38 9.01 3.67
CA ASP A 62 -11.27 10.15 3.93
C ASP A 62 -12.46 9.75 4.81
N GLU A 63 -13.07 8.59 4.58
CA GLU A 63 -14.14 8.06 5.43
C GLU A 63 -13.67 7.81 6.87
N GLN A 64 -12.45 7.28 7.06
CA GLN A 64 -11.87 7.10 8.39
C GLN A 64 -11.61 8.44 9.09
N LEU A 65 -11.13 9.46 8.37
CA LEU A 65 -10.98 10.81 8.94
C LEU A 65 -12.32 11.42 9.32
N SER A 66 -13.36 11.22 8.50
CA SER A 66 -14.69 11.76 8.75
C SER A 66 -15.42 11.04 9.89
N THR A 67 -15.12 9.77 10.14
CA THR A 67 -15.73 8.97 11.23
C THR A 67 -14.97 9.09 12.55
N GLY A 68 -13.76 9.66 12.54
CA GLY A 68 -12.94 9.95 13.71
C GLY A 68 -13.16 11.33 14.35
N SER A 69 -14.17 12.11 13.93
CA SER A 69 -14.52 13.43 14.49
C SER A 69 -15.70 13.39 15.46
#